data_AF-A0A8E2VGW0-F1
#
_entry.id   AF-A0A8E2VGW0-F1
#
_cell.length_a   1.000
_cell.length_b   1.000
_cell.length_c   1.000
_cell.angle_alpha   90.00
_cell.angle_beta   90.00
_cell.angle_gamma   90.00
#
_symmetry.space_group_name_H-M   'P 1'
#
loop_
_entity.id
_entity.type
_entity.pdbx_description
1 polymer ?
#
loop_
_entity_poly.entity_id
_entity_poly.type
_entity_poly.pdbx_seq_one_letter_code
_entity_poly.pdbx_strand_id
1 'polypeptide(L)'
;MRLETLVGRGVAEFEYTYDFGDNWQHRVVIEHVGVAYPDVDYSLYLDGERAAPPEDVGGPPGFFDFIEAMANSRHPAHKDMIRWYGRPFNPRDFGESAVATTVRDIAAKRKVAMLAFERSRQTR
;
A
#
# COMPACT_ATOMS: atom_id res chain seq x y z
N MET A 1 -12.69 -11.26 7.42
CA MET A 1 -11.65 -12.28 7.75
C MET A 1 -10.57 -11.60 8.58
N ARG A 2 -10.05 -12.25 9.64
CA ARG A 2 -8.97 -11.69 10.47
C ARG A 2 -7.65 -12.38 10.15
N LEU A 3 -6.52 -11.66 10.22
CA LEU A 3 -5.19 -12.25 10.00
C LEU A 3 -4.90 -13.38 11.01
N GLU A 4 -5.33 -13.24 12.26
CA GLU A 4 -5.20 -14.29 13.29
C GLU A 4 -5.82 -15.63 12.85
N THR A 5 -6.94 -15.58 12.11
CA THR A 5 -7.62 -16.78 11.61
C THR A 5 -6.82 -17.45 10.51
N LEU A 6 -6.16 -16.67 9.66
CA LEU A 6 -5.29 -17.20 8.60
C LEU A 6 -4.05 -17.86 9.21
N VAL A 7 -3.39 -17.18 10.15
CA VAL A 7 -2.23 -17.71 10.87
C VAL A 7 -2.60 -19.00 11.61
N GLY A 8 -3.73 -19.04 12.31
CA GLY A 8 -4.20 -20.23 13.01
C GLY A 8 -4.52 -21.43 12.10
N ARG A 9 -4.71 -21.19 10.79
CA ARG A 9 -4.86 -22.22 9.76
C ARG A 9 -3.55 -22.60 9.07
N GLY A 10 -2.42 -22.03 9.51
CA GLY A 10 -1.11 -22.25 8.89
C GLY A 10 -0.92 -21.50 7.56
N VAL A 11 -1.77 -20.50 7.26
CA VAL A 11 -1.60 -19.67 6.06
C VAL A 11 -0.50 -18.65 6.33
N ALA A 12 0.56 -18.70 5.53
CA ALA A 12 1.68 -17.76 5.59
C ALA A 12 1.73 -16.79 4.38
N GLU A 13 0.90 -17.02 3.37
CA GLU A 13 0.87 -16.21 2.15
C GLU A 13 -0.52 -16.24 1.52
N PHE A 14 -0.94 -15.11 0.94
CA PHE A 14 -2.16 -15.00 0.14
C PHE A 14 -2.06 -13.89 -0.90
N GLU A 15 -2.89 -13.97 -1.94
CA GLU A 15 -3.05 -12.90 -2.93
C GLU A 15 -4.20 -11.96 -2.54
N TYR A 16 -3.99 -10.67 -2.74
CA TYR A 16 -5.00 -9.63 -2.59
C TYR A 16 -5.17 -8.90 -3.92
N THR A 17 -6.33 -9.09 -4.55
CA THR A 17 -6.70 -8.35 -5.75
C THR A 17 -7.33 -7.02 -5.35
N TYR A 18 -6.68 -5.92 -5.74
CA TYR A 18 -7.17 -4.55 -5.65
C TYR A 18 -7.63 -4.08 -7.03
N ASP A 19 -8.71 -3.31 -7.05
CA ASP A 19 -9.35 -2.81 -8.28
C ASP A 19 -9.65 -3.93 -9.30
N PHE A 20 -10.90 -4.40 -9.34
CA PHE A 20 -11.29 -5.46 -10.26
C PHE A 20 -11.35 -5.01 -11.74
N GLY A 21 -11.21 -3.72 -12.03
CA GLY A 21 -11.00 -3.23 -13.39
C GLY A 21 -9.57 -3.51 -13.87
N ASP A 22 -8.59 -2.96 -13.15
CA ASP A 22 -7.17 -3.05 -13.49
C ASP A 22 -6.50 -4.35 -13.02
N ASN A 23 -7.15 -5.11 -12.13
CA ASN A 23 -6.71 -6.39 -11.59
C ASN A 23 -5.30 -6.33 -10.97
N TRP A 24 -5.07 -5.38 -10.07
CA TRP A 24 -3.83 -5.30 -9.31
C TRP A 24 -3.72 -6.46 -8.33
N GLN A 25 -2.70 -7.30 -8.49
CA GLN A 25 -2.49 -8.46 -7.63
C GLN A 25 -1.33 -8.20 -6.67
N HIS A 26 -1.63 -8.16 -5.39
CA HIS A 26 -0.64 -8.04 -4.33
C HIS A 26 -0.39 -9.39 -3.68
N ARG A 27 0.87 -9.83 -3.68
CA ARG A 27 1.31 -10.96 -2.87
C ARG A 27 1.56 -10.48 -1.44
N VAL A 28 0.81 -11.01 -0.47
CA VAL A 28 0.95 -10.66 0.95
C VAL A 28 1.54 -11.85 1.69
N VAL A 29 2.72 -11.65 2.29
CA VAL A 29 3.46 -12.68 3.02
C VAL A 29 3.49 -12.33 4.50
N ILE A 30 3.25 -13.33 5.35
CA ILE A 30 3.38 -13.25 6.80
C ILE A 30 4.76 -13.80 7.16
N GLU A 31 5.73 -12.90 7.32
CA GLU A 31 7.12 -13.28 7.56
C GLU A 31 7.39 -13.67 9.02
N HIS A 32 6.74 -12.99 9.96
CA HIS A 32 6.92 -13.24 11.39
C HIS A 32 5.61 -13.04 12.17
N VAL A 33 5.37 -13.92 13.13
CA VAL A 33 4.27 -13.81 14.09
C VAL A 33 4.87 -13.86 15.49
N GLY A 34 4.57 -12.85 16.29
CA GLY A 34 5.12 -12.71 17.63
C GLY A 34 4.22 -11.89 18.54
N VAL A 35 4.66 -11.72 19.78
CA VAL A 35 3.99 -10.87 20.77
C VAL A 35 4.19 -9.41 20.38
N ALA A 36 3.12 -8.63 20.39
CA ALA A 36 3.20 -7.19 20.13
C ALA A 36 4.01 -6.48 21.21
N TYR A 37 4.82 -5.50 20.83
CA TYR A 37 5.53 -4.67 21.79
C TYR A 37 4.57 -3.69 22.47
N PRO A 38 4.59 -3.58 23.82
CA PRO A 38 3.57 -2.84 24.57
C PRO A 38 3.56 -1.33 24.30
N ASP A 39 4.71 -0.74 23.98
CA ASP A 39 4.85 0.71 23.77
C ASP A 39 4.92 1.11 22.29
N VAL A 40 4.50 0.21 21.39
CA VAL A 40 4.52 0.44 19.94
C VAL A 40 3.10 0.64 19.41
N ASP A 41 2.89 1.76 18.74
CA ASP A 41 1.66 2.04 18.01
C ASP A 41 1.73 1.39 16.62
N TYR A 42 0.98 0.32 16.41
CA TYR A 42 0.87 -0.35 15.11
C TYR A 42 -0.22 0.29 14.24
N SER A 43 -0.06 0.36 12.92
CA SER A 43 0.95 -0.27 12.04
C SER A 43 2.25 0.53 11.91
N LEU A 44 3.36 -0.14 11.59
CA LEU A 44 4.66 0.48 11.31
C LEU A 44 5.04 0.35 9.84
N TYR A 45 5.67 1.39 9.29
CA TYR A 45 6.38 1.32 8.02
C TYR A 45 7.83 0.94 8.31
N LEU A 46 8.35 -0.07 7.61
CA LEU A 46 9.71 -0.57 7.80
C LEU A 46 10.60 -0.19 6.62
N ASP A 47 10.14 -0.48 5.41
CA ASP A 47 10.85 -0.20 4.17
C ASP A 47 9.90 -0.30 2.97
N GLY A 48 10.36 0.15 1.81
CA GLY A 48 9.63 0.14 0.54
C GLY A 48 10.48 0.68 -0.60
N GLU A 49 10.23 0.16 -1.81
CA GLU A 49 10.95 0.59 -3.00
C GLU A 49 9.98 0.87 -4.16
N ARG A 50 10.42 1.78 -5.05
CA ARG A 50 9.77 2.14 -6.32
C ARG A 50 8.43 2.84 -6.19
N ALA A 51 8.09 3.65 -7.19
CA ALA A 51 6.78 4.28 -7.22
C ALA A 51 5.68 3.23 -7.43
N ALA A 52 4.58 3.36 -6.69
CA ALA A 52 3.36 2.63 -7.00
C ALA A 52 2.81 3.06 -8.38
N PRO A 53 2.14 2.14 -9.11
CA PRO A 53 1.40 2.49 -10.32
C PRO A 53 0.36 3.59 -10.04
N PRO A 54 0.14 4.55 -10.97
CA PRO A 54 -1.00 5.44 -10.89
C PRO A 54 -2.32 4.64 -10.91
N GLU A 55 -3.33 5.11 -10.18
CA GLU A 55 -4.69 4.59 -10.28
C GLU A 55 -5.21 4.70 -11.73
N ASP A 56 -6.05 3.75 -12.13
CA ASP A 56 -6.71 3.69 -13.44
C ASP A 56 -5.76 3.74 -14.66
N VAL A 57 -4.50 3.31 -14.50
CA VAL A 57 -3.51 3.28 -15.59
C VAL A 57 -3.73 2.11 -16.56
N GLY A 58 -4.66 1.19 -16.25
CA GLY A 58 -4.97 0.03 -17.09
C GLY A 58 -4.22 -1.24 -16.65
N GLY A 59 -4.03 -1.40 -15.35
CA GLY A 59 -3.39 -2.58 -14.77
C GLY A 59 -1.90 -2.71 -15.11
N PRO A 60 -1.30 -3.89 -14.89
CA PRO A 60 0.12 -4.11 -15.14
C PRO A 60 0.56 -3.77 -16.58
N PRO A 61 -0.17 -4.16 -17.66
CA PRO A 61 0.19 -3.79 -19.02
C PRO A 61 0.20 -2.27 -19.24
N GLY A 62 -0.86 -1.58 -18.78
CA GLY A 62 -0.96 -0.13 -18.91
C GLY A 62 0.14 0.61 -18.17
N PHE A 63 0.57 0.09 -17.00
CA PHE A 63 1.70 0.68 -16.27
C PHE A 63 3.04 0.51 -16.98
N PHE A 64 3.28 -0.62 -17.65
CA PHE A 64 4.51 -0.79 -18.45
C PHE A 64 4.54 0.17 -19.64
N ASP A 65 3.44 0.28 -20.39
CA ASP A 65 3.30 1.24 -21.48
C ASP A 65 3.47 2.68 -20.99
N PHE A 66 2.90 3.00 -19.83
CA PHE A 66 3.07 4.29 -19.17
C PHE A 66 4.52 4.59 -18.85
N ILE A 67 5.26 3.68 -18.20
CA ILE A 67 6.69 3.91 -17.88
C ILE A 67 7.50 4.12 -19.15
N GLU A 68 7.27 3.32 -20.20
CA GLU A 68 7.98 3.47 -21.47
C GLU A 68 7.72 4.84 -22.10
N ALA A 69 6.44 5.24 -22.16
CA ALA A 69 6.05 6.54 -22.68
C ALA A 69 6.64 7.69 -21.86
N MET A 70 6.66 7.59 -20.54
CA MET A 70 7.17 8.63 -19.65
C MET A 70 8.70 8.77 -19.73
N ALA A 71 9.42 7.68 -19.98
CA ALA A 71 10.88 7.68 -20.09
C ALA A 71 11.41 8.20 -21.44
N ASN A 72 10.62 8.11 -22.52
CA ASN A 72 11.05 8.45 -23.87
C ASN A 72 10.28 9.64 -24.45
N SER A 73 10.93 10.80 -24.53
CA SER A 73 10.32 12.04 -25.07
C SER A 73 9.93 11.97 -26.56
N ARG A 74 10.43 10.97 -27.29
CA ARG A 74 10.06 10.68 -28.69
C ARG A 74 8.97 9.61 -28.82
N HIS A 75 8.55 9.00 -27.72
CA HIS A 75 7.46 8.03 -27.75
C HIS A 75 6.17 8.72 -28.22
N PRO A 76 5.39 8.13 -29.14
CA PRO A 76 4.18 8.76 -29.67
C PRO A 76 3.20 9.21 -28.59
N ALA A 77 3.06 8.41 -27.53
CA ALA A 77 2.17 8.69 -26.40
C ALA A 77 2.78 9.60 -25.30
N HIS A 78 4.05 10.03 -25.40
CA HIS A 78 4.74 10.74 -24.31
C HIS A 78 3.98 11.98 -23.83
N LYS A 79 3.55 12.83 -24.79
CA LYS A 79 2.85 14.08 -24.47
C LYS A 79 1.48 13.83 -23.84
N ASP A 80 0.77 12.82 -24.32
CA ASP A 80 -0.55 12.47 -23.81
C ASP A 80 -0.45 11.87 -22.40
N MET A 81 0.55 11.03 -22.14
CA MET A 81 0.79 10.44 -20.82
C MET A 81 1.21 11.47 -19.77
N ILE A 82 2.10 12.42 -20.13
CA ILE A 82 2.45 13.54 -19.24
C ILE A 82 1.21 14.39 -18.93
N ARG A 83 0.35 14.64 -19.93
CA ARG A 83 -0.88 15.41 -19.76
C ARG A 83 -1.89 14.69 -18.87
N TRP A 84 -2.07 13.38 -19.08
CA TRP A 84 -2.98 12.55 -18.29
C TRP A 84 -2.53 12.44 -16.84
N TYR A 85 -1.26 12.14 -16.60
CA TYR A 85 -0.71 12.03 -15.24
C TYR A 85 -0.53 13.39 -14.56
N GLY A 86 -0.37 14.46 -15.35
CA GLY A 86 -0.30 15.85 -14.87
C GLY A 86 1.07 16.29 -14.37
N ARG A 87 2.08 15.43 -14.37
CA ARG A 87 3.46 15.71 -13.92
C ARG A 87 4.45 14.69 -14.49
N PRO A 88 5.77 14.89 -14.36
CA PRO A 88 6.75 13.83 -14.59
C PRO A 88 6.57 12.67 -13.61
N PHE A 89 6.96 11.46 -14.01
CA PHE A 89 6.92 10.25 -13.18
C PHE A 89 8.31 9.63 -13.08
N ASN A 90 8.76 9.37 -11.86
CA ASN A 90 9.99 8.62 -11.62
C ASN A 90 9.62 7.26 -11.02
N PRO A 91 9.74 6.14 -11.76
CA PRO A 91 9.37 4.81 -11.26
C PRO A 91 10.24 4.34 -10.08
N ARG A 92 11.37 5.01 -9.79
CA ARG A 92 12.24 4.68 -8.66
C ARG A 92 11.92 5.45 -7.39
N ASP A 93 11.05 6.46 -7.46
CA ASP A 93 10.72 7.28 -6.29
C ASP A 93 9.56 6.65 -5.51
N PHE A 94 9.87 5.99 -4.40
CA PHE A 94 8.85 5.39 -3.53
C PHE A 94 8.02 6.43 -2.77
N GLY A 95 8.55 7.64 -2.56
CA GLY A 95 7.88 8.63 -1.71
C GLY A 95 7.86 8.24 -0.23
N GLU A 96 8.95 7.67 0.28
CA GLU A 96 9.09 7.10 1.63
C GLU A 96 8.55 8.00 2.76
N SER A 97 8.91 9.29 2.74
CA SER A 97 8.46 10.24 3.76
C SER A 97 6.92 10.36 3.81
N ALA A 98 6.26 10.35 2.65
CA ALA A 98 4.81 10.41 2.57
C ALA A 98 4.18 9.12 3.10
N VAL A 99 4.69 7.96 2.69
CA VAL A 99 4.21 6.64 3.15
C VAL A 99 4.38 6.50 4.66
N ALA A 100 5.57 6.79 5.19
CA ALA A 100 5.85 6.72 6.62
C ALA A 100 4.93 7.64 7.43
N THR A 101 4.62 8.82 6.91
CA THR A 101 3.67 9.76 7.54
C THR A 101 2.25 9.21 7.53
N THR A 102 1.76 8.72 6.39
CA THR A 102 0.43 8.12 6.30
C THR A 102 0.26 6.92 7.23
N VAL A 103 1.26 6.02 7.28
CA VAL A 103 1.22 4.84 8.17
C VAL A 103 1.20 5.27 9.65
N ARG A 104 2.00 6.28 10.02
CA ARG A 104 1.98 6.86 11.38
C ARG A 104 0.61 7.44 11.74
N ASP A 105 -0.03 8.16 10.83
CA ASP A 105 -1.36 8.74 11.06
C ASP A 105 -2.42 7.65 11.24
N ILE A 106 -2.32 6.56 10.48
CA ILE A 106 -3.19 5.38 10.64
C ILE A 106 -2.98 4.77 12.03
N ALA A 107 -1.73 4.57 12.46
CA ALA A 107 -1.42 4.02 13.79
C ALA A 107 -1.97 4.90 14.92
N ALA A 108 -1.79 6.22 14.84
CA ALA A 108 -2.30 7.17 15.82
C ALA A 108 -3.83 7.11 15.93
N LYS A 109 -4.54 7.10 14.79
CA LYS A 109 -6.01 6.97 14.76
C LYS A 109 -6.48 5.64 15.36
N ARG A 110 -5.78 4.54 15.06
CA ARG A 110 -6.10 3.22 15.61
C ARG A 110 -5.92 3.17 17.12
N LYS A 111 -4.84 3.74 17.67
CA LYS A 111 -4.62 3.82 19.13
C LYS A 111 -5.79 4.51 19.84
N VAL A 112 -6.20 5.67 19.33
CA VAL A 112 -7.33 6.43 19.89
C VAL A 112 -8.62 5.60 19.87
N ALA A 113 -8.91 4.94 18.75
CA ALA A 113 -10.08 4.08 18.61
C ALA A 113 -10.06 2.88 19.57
N MET A 114 -8.91 2.22 19.74
CA MET A 114 -8.76 1.09 20.67
C MET A 114 -8.97 1.52 22.13
N LEU A 115 -8.33 2.61 22.55
CA LEU A 115 -8.49 3.14 23.91
C LEU A 115 -9.95 3.55 24.20
N ALA A 116 -10.65 4.12 23.20
CA ALA A 116 -12.06 4.44 23.33
C ALA A 116 -12.93 3.17 23.47
N PHE A 117 -12.63 2.14 22.67
CA PHE A 117 -13.30 0.85 22.74
C PHE A 117 -13.09 0.15 24.09
N GLU A 118 -11.87 0.13 24.61
CA GLU A 118 -11.53 -0.44 25.92
C GLU A 118 -12.27 0.24 27.06
N ARG A 119 -12.28 1.59 27.09
CA ARG A 119 -13.08 2.35 28.06
C ARG A 119 -14.56 1.97 28.00
N SER A 120 -15.13 1.85 26.80
CA SER A 120 -16.54 1.49 26.63
C SER A 120 -16.90 0.09 27.17
N ARG A 121 -15.93 -0.83 27.19
CA ARG A 121 -16.10 -2.19 27.75
C ARG A 121 -15.98 -2.23 29.27
N GLN A 122 -15.28 -1.29 29.89
CA GLN A 122 -15.11 -1.22 31.34
C GLN A 122 -16.27 -0.52 32.04
N THR A 123 -17.05 0.28 31.31
CA THR A 123 -18.24 0.99 31.81
C THR A 123 -19.54 0.17 31.62
N ARG A 124 -19.45 -1.08 31.16
CA ARG A 124 -20.55 -2.05 31.04
C ARG A 124 -20.33 -3.20 32.01
#